data_AF-A0A7S2AQT0-F1
#
_entry.id   AF-A0A7S2AQT0-F1
#
_cell.length_a   1.000
_cell.length_b   1.000
_cell.length_c   1.000
_cell.angle_alpha   90.00
_cell.angle_beta   90.00
_cell.angle_gamma   90.00
#
_symmetry.space_group_name_H-M   'P 1'
#
loop_
_entity.id
_entity.type
_entity.pdbx_description
1 polymer ?
#
loop_
_entity_poly.entity_id
_entity_poly.type
_entity_poly.pdbx_seq_one_letter_code
_entity_poly.pdbx_strand_id
1 'polypeptide(L)'
;RSPSCVPCQRGITCPGFGASLSLSPGFYEAPGAFNPFMGVWECFPAAKCPGGPPGTCTDVLEGLGCSACPSGMALDGKHRCKNCSAWNFIVPYLLPIALIVSAVYLYYMTS
;
A
#
# COMPACT_ATOMS: atom_id res chain seq x y z
N ARG A 1 -27.54 -35.01 12.40
CA ARG A 1 -27.12 -33.60 12.62
C ARG A 1 -26.56 -33.12 11.29
N SER A 2 -27.37 -32.44 10.46
CA SER A 2 -26.81 -31.77 9.27
C SER A 2 -25.92 -30.63 9.75
N PRO A 3 -24.69 -30.48 9.25
CA PRO A 3 -23.93 -29.26 9.48
C PRO A 3 -24.69 -28.14 8.80
N SER A 4 -25.14 -27.16 9.58
CA SER A 4 -25.78 -25.97 9.06
C SER A 4 -24.78 -25.28 8.13
N CYS A 5 -25.07 -25.21 6.83
CA CYS A 5 -24.25 -24.45 5.90
C CYS A 5 -24.38 -22.97 6.27
N VAL A 6 -23.27 -22.38 6.74
CA VAL A 6 -23.20 -20.94 6.97
C VAL A 6 -22.94 -20.28 5.61
N PRO A 7 -23.68 -19.21 5.24
CA PRO A 7 -23.41 -18.48 4.02
C PRO A 7 -21.99 -17.91 4.05
N CYS A 8 -21.31 -17.92 2.90
CA CYS A 8 -20.00 -17.29 2.75
C CYS A 8 -20.08 -15.79 3.05
N GLN A 9 -19.03 -15.28 3.68
CA GLN A 9 -18.87 -13.84 3.90
C GLN A 9 -18.70 -13.13 2.54
N ARG A 10 -19.11 -11.86 2.47
CA ARG A 10 -18.98 -11.06 1.25
C ARG A 10 -17.52 -10.98 0.80
N GLY A 11 -17.29 -11.10 -0.51
CA GLY A 11 -15.95 -11.04 -1.08
C GLY A 11 -15.17 -12.36 -1.05
N ILE A 12 -15.78 -13.45 -0.59
CA ILE A 12 -15.19 -14.79 -0.56
C ILE A 12 -16.01 -15.74 -1.41
N THR A 13 -15.34 -16.52 -2.22
CA THR A 13 -15.91 -17.70 -2.89
C THR A 13 -15.50 -18.94 -2.09
N CYS A 14 -16.47 -19.58 -1.42
CA CYS A 14 -16.21 -20.86 -0.73
C CYS A 14 -16.67 -22.04 -1.62
N PRO A 15 -15.75 -22.76 -2.27
CA PRO A 15 -16.08 -23.93 -3.09
C PRO A 15 -16.54 -25.18 -2.28
N GLY A 16 -16.48 -25.13 -0.94
CA GLY A 16 -16.90 -26.23 -0.06
C GLY A 16 -15.74 -26.80 0.76
N PHE A 17 -15.97 -27.94 1.42
CA PHE A 17 -15.00 -28.56 2.31
C PHE A 17 -13.79 -29.11 1.52
N GLY A 18 -12.57 -28.73 1.93
CA GLY A 18 -11.31 -29.21 1.34
C GLY A 18 -10.81 -28.47 0.09
N ALA A 19 -11.52 -27.43 -0.35
CA ALA A 19 -11.12 -26.61 -1.49
C ALA A 19 -10.58 -25.24 -1.05
N SER A 20 -9.60 -24.73 -1.78
CA SER A 20 -8.92 -23.45 -1.50
C SER A 20 -9.92 -22.29 -1.57
N LEU A 21 -9.91 -21.40 -0.58
CA LEU A 21 -10.68 -20.16 -0.64
C LEU A 21 -10.09 -19.22 -1.68
N SER A 22 -10.98 -18.56 -2.42
CA SER A 22 -10.62 -17.51 -3.36
C SER A 22 -11.39 -16.25 -3.02
N LEU A 23 -10.68 -15.13 -2.96
CA LEU A 23 -11.24 -13.80 -2.78
C LEU A 23 -11.75 -13.25 -4.12
N SER A 24 -12.86 -12.52 -4.05
CA SER A 24 -13.34 -11.72 -5.16
C SER A 24 -12.48 -10.45 -5.32
N PRO A 25 -12.40 -9.88 -6.53
CA PRO A 25 -11.74 -8.60 -6.74
C PRO A 25 -12.28 -7.52 -5.79
N GLY A 26 -11.39 -6.67 -5.27
CA GLY A 26 -11.71 -5.65 -4.28
C GLY A 26 -11.58 -6.10 -2.82
N PHE A 27 -11.29 -7.38 -2.56
CA PHE A 27 -11.17 -7.92 -1.20
C PHE A 27 -9.77 -8.49 -0.94
N TYR A 28 -9.33 -8.39 0.30
CA TYR A 28 -8.05 -8.89 0.80
C TYR A 28 -8.23 -9.68 2.09
N GLU A 29 -7.48 -10.75 2.23
CA GLU A 29 -7.34 -11.52 3.48
C GLU A 29 -5.85 -11.71 3.77
N ALA A 30 -5.45 -11.62 5.04
CA ALA A 30 -4.06 -11.87 5.41
C ALA A 30 -3.72 -13.37 5.32
N PRO A 31 -2.52 -13.74 4.83
CA PRO A 31 -2.12 -15.14 4.71
C PRO A 31 -2.05 -15.80 6.10
N GLY A 32 -2.67 -16.97 6.25
CA GLY A 32 -2.67 -17.73 7.50
C GLY A 32 -3.64 -17.25 8.57
N ALA A 33 -4.33 -16.12 8.36
CA ALA A 33 -5.35 -15.60 9.27
C ALA A 33 -6.76 -16.05 8.86
N PHE A 34 -6.93 -17.34 8.49
CA PHE A 34 -8.23 -17.87 8.13
C PHE A 34 -9.15 -17.90 9.35
N ASN A 35 -9.86 -16.79 9.53
CA ASN A 35 -11.04 -16.72 10.37
C ASN A 35 -12.20 -16.32 9.45
N PRO A 36 -13.16 -17.24 9.20
CA PRO A 36 -14.30 -17.00 8.31
C PRO A 36 -15.24 -15.88 8.78
N PHE A 37 -14.94 -15.21 9.90
CA PHE A 37 -15.72 -14.11 10.46
C PHE A 37 -14.94 -12.81 10.66
N MET A 38 -13.60 -12.79 10.56
CA MET A 38 -12.79 -11.62 10.93
C MET A 38 -11.57 -11.33 10.03
N GLY A 39 -11.42 -12.06 8.92
CA GLY A 39 -10.20 -12.01 8.09
C GLY A 39 -10.28 -11.14 6.83
N VAL A 40 -11.48 -10.75 6.37
CA VAL A 40 -11.66 -10.15 5.04
C VAL A 40 -11.88 -8.64 5.10
N TRP A 41 -11.04 -7.94 4.37
CA TRP A 41 -10.98 -6.48 4.28
C TRP A 41 -11.36 -6.05 2.87
N GLU A 42 -12.19 -5.02 2.76
CA GLU A 42 -12.45 -4.36 1.48
C GLU A 42 -11.34 -3.33 1.21
N CYS A 43 -10.79 -3.38 0.01
CA CYS A 43 -9.68 -2.52 -0.37
C CYS A 43 -10.15 -1.21 -0.96
N PHE A 44 -9.51 -0.11 -0.58
CA PHE A 44 -9.77 1.19 -1.16
C PHE A 44 -8.53 1.81 -1.79
N PRO A 45 -8.53 2.07 -3.11
CA PRO A 45 -9.52 1.63 -4.12
C PRO A 45 -9.52 0.11 -4.35
N ALA A 46 -10.65 -0.43 -4.82
CA ALA A 46 -10.84 -1.86 -5.07
C ALA A 46 -9.77 -2.47 -6.01
N ALA A 47 -9.23 -1.67 -6.94
CA ALA A 47 -8.18 -2.09 -7.87
C ALA A 47 -6.85 -2.51 -7.19
N LYS A 48 -6.62 -2.14 -5.92
CA LYS A 48 -5.45 -2.59 -5.16
C LYS A 48 -5.46 -4.07 -4.83
N CYS A 49 -6.64 -4.69 -4.86
CA CYS A 49 -6.83 -6.08 -4.48
C CYS A 49 -7.43 -6.81 -5.68
N PRO A 50 -6.63 -7.58 -6.42
CA PRO A 50 -7.10 -8.27 -7.61
C PRO A 50 -8.02 -9.45 -7.26
N GLY A 51 -8.09 -9.82 -5.96
CA GLY A 51 -8.71 -11.05 -5.48
C GLY A 51 -7.75 -12.23 -5.61
N GLY A 52 -8.31 -13.45 -5.61
CA GLY A 52 -7.55 -14.68 -5.71
C GLY A 52 -7.14 -15.26 -4.35
N PRO A 53 -5.95 -15.87 -4.23
CA PRO A 53 -5.49 -16.44 -2.97
C PRO A 53 -5.33 -15.37 -1.87
N PRO A 54 -5.49 -15.74 -0.58
CA PRO A 54 -5.17 -14.85 0.55
C PRO A 54 -3.74 -14.30 0.45
N GLY A 55 -3.57 -13.04 0.82
CA GLY A 55 -2.29 -12.32 0.75
C GLY A 55 -1.95 -11.76 -0.63
N THR A 56 -2.84 -11.84 -1.62
CA THR A 56 -2.59 -11.31 -2.96
C THR A 56 -2.91 -9.81 -3.04
N CYS A 57 -1.91 -9.03 -3.45
CA CYS A 57 -2.03 -7.60 -3.70
C CYS A 57 -1.68 -7.25 -5.16
N THR A 58 -2.22 -6.14 -5.67
CA THR A 58 -1.84 -5.60 -6.97
C THR A 58 -0.49 -4.89 -6.85
N ASP A 59 0.34 -5.01 -7.90
CA ASP A 59 1.67 -4.41 -7.98
C ASP A 59 2.62 -4.87 -6.85
N VAL A 60 3.39 -3.92 -6.29
CA VAL A 60 4.34 -4.13 -5.19
C VAL A 60 3.73 -3.72 -3.84
N LEU A 61 2.40 -3.62 -3.74
CA LEU A 61 1.74 -3.27 -2.48
C LEU A 61 1.83 -4.44 -1.50
N GLU A 62 1.95 -4.12 -0.21
CA GLU A 62 2.04 -5.09 0.86
C GLU A 62 1.24 -4.65 2.09
N GLY A 63 1.23 -5.52 3.11
CA GLY A 63 0.54 -5.28 4.36
C GLY A 63 -0.99 -5.49 4.29
N LEU A 64 -1.66 -5.15 5.39
CA LEU A 64 -3.11 -5.31 5.51
C LEU A 64 -3.84 -4.43 4.49
N GLY A 65 -4.69 -5.06 3.67
CA GLY A 65 -5.49 -4.38 2.65
C GLY A 65 -4.68 -3.74 1.53
N CYS A 66 -3.45 -4.23 1.27
CA CYS A 66 -2.56 -3.72 0.22
C CYS A 66 -2.36 -2.20 0.34
N SER A 67 -2.21 -1.73 1.58
CA SER A 67 -2.16 -0.31 1.92
C SER A 67 -0.75 0.22 2.18
N ALA A 68 0.25 -0.66 2.26
CA ALA A 68 1.64 -0.30 2.47
C ALA A 68 2.47 -0.50 1.20
N CYS A 69 3.55 0.28 1.09
CA CYS A 69 4.58 0.10 0.10
C CYS A 69 5.83 -0.49 0.77
N PRO A 70 6.65 -1.25 0.02
CA PRO A 70 7.91 -1.78 0.50
C PRO A 70 8.88 -0.67 0.86
N SER A 71 9.86 -1.04 1.69
CA SER A 71 10.89 -0.13 2.18
C SER A 71 11.56 0.64 1.04
N GLY A 72 11.66 1.96 1.18
CA GLY A 72 12.23 2.85 0.15
C GLY A 72 11.22 3.37 -0.87
N MET A 73 9.96 2.96 -0.79
CA MET A 73 8.87 3.48 -1.61
C MET A 73 7.80 4.18 -0.76
N ALA A 74 7.15 5.17 -1.34
CA ALA A 74 6.01 5.88 -0.76
C ALA A 74 4.81 5.82 -1.71
N LEU A 75 3.60 5.88 -1.14
CA LEU A 75 2.38 6.04 -1.92
C LEU A 75 2.35 7.42 -2.58
N ASP A 76 2.25 7.43 -3.90
CA ASP A 76 1.95 8.63 -4.68
C ASP A 76 0.43 8.92 -4.63
N GLY A 77 0.01 10.13 -5.00
CA GLY A 77 -1.39 10.57 -5.01
C GLY A 77 -2.33 9.76 -5.93
N LYS A 78 -1.77 8.82 -6.72
CA LYS A 78 -2.50 7.86 -7.56
C LYS A 78 -2.54 6.44 -6.98
N HIS A 79 -2.25 6.29 -5.69
CA HIS A 79 -2.21 5.00 -4.99
C HIS A 79 -1.21 3.98 -5.55
N ARG A 80 -0.12 4.45 -6.14
CA ARG A 80 0.98 3.61 -6.63
C ARG A 80 2.20 3.83 -5.78
N CYS A 81 2.97 2.77 -5.54
CA CYS A 81 4.26 2.88 -4.88
C CYS A 81 5.27 3.51 -5.82
N LYS A 82 5.93 4.57 -5.37
CA LYS A 82 7.00 5.26 -6.09
C LYS A 82 8.22 5.36 -5.19
N ASN A 83 9.41 5.22 -5.78
CA ASN A 83 10.66 5.42 -5.05
C ASN A 83 10.72 6.82 -4.44
N CYS A 84 11.18 6.89 -3.19
CA CYS A 84 11.47 8.16 -2.54
C CYS A 84 12.54 8.92 -3.34
N SER A 85 12.16 10.05 -3.95
CA SER A 85 13.12 10.86 -4.69
C SER A 85 13.98 11.66 -3.72
N ALA A 86 15.29 11.39 -3.72
CA ALA A 86 16.28 12.13 -2.93
C ALA A 86 16.30 13.63 -3.24
N TRP A 87 15.86 14.02 -4.45
CA TRP A 87 15.79 15.42 -4.89
C TRP A 87 14.87 16.28 -4.02
N ASN A 88 13.79 15.71 -3.48
CA ASN A 88 12.88 16.46 -2.60
C ASN A 88 13.54 16.83 -1.25
N PHE A 89 14.57 16.11 -0.84
CA PHE A 89 15.34 16.43 0.35
C PHE A 89 16.44 17.45 0.07
N ILE A 90 17.06 17.45 -1.11
CA ILE A 90 18.23 18.29 -1.42
C ILE A 90 17.85 19.74 -1.74
N VAL A 91 16.76 19.94 -2.47
CA VAL A 91 16.28 21.28 -2.90
C VAL A 91 16.06 22.27 -1.74
N PRO A 92 15.41 21.92 -0.61
CA PRO A 92 15.19 22.87 0.48
C PRO A 92 16.49 23.30 1.18
N TYR A 93 17.58 22.53 1.09
CA TYR A 93 18.88 22.93 1.65
C TYR A 93 19.71 23.78 0.69
N LEU A 94 19.58 23.59 -0.63
CA LEU A 94 20.34 24.37 -1.61
C LEU A 94 19.94 25.85 -1.64
N LEU A 95 18.65 26.16 -1.44
CA LEU A 95 18.12 27.52 -1.51
C LEU A 95 18.68 28.46 -0.42
N PRO A 96 18.71 28.09 0.88
CA PRO A 96 19.34 28.94 1.91
C PRO A 96 20.86 29.02 1.74
N ILE A 97 21.53 27.95 1.31
CA ILE A 97 22.99 27.97 1.05
C ILE A 97 23.32 28.98 -0.04
N ALA A 98 22.57 28.98 -1.16
CA ALA A 98 22.77 29.94 -2.24
C ALA A 98 22.55 31.39 -1.78
N LEU A 99 21.53 31.64 -0.96
CA LEU A 99 21.28 32.97 -0.38
C LEU A 99 22.44 33.43 0.51
N ILE A 100 22.94 32.58 1.40
CA ILE A 100 24.07 32.91 2.28
C ILE A 100 25.32 33.22 1.45
N VAL A 101 25.66 32.37 0.47
CA VAL A 101 26.82 32.58 -0.41
C VAL A 101 26.70 33.89 -1.18
N SER A 102 25.52 34.20 -1.72
CA SER A 102 25.29 35.45 -2.44
C SER A 102 25.42 36.68 -1.54
N ALA A 103 24.90 36.63 -0.30
CA ALA A 103 25.00 37.71 0.66
C ALA A 103 26.45 37.96 1.10
N VAL A 104 27.22 36.90 1.36
CA VAL A 104 28.64 36.97 1.69
C VAL A 104 29.45 37.56 0.53
N TYR A 105 29.19 37.11 -0.70
CA TYR A 105 29.87 37.65 -1.88
C TYR A 105 29.60 39.15 -2.07
N LEU A 106 28.34 39.58 -1.95
CA LEU A 106 27.99 41.01 -2.03
C LEU A 106 28.65 41.82 -0.92
N TYR A 107 28.70 41.30 0.32
CA TYR A 107 29.39 41.96 1.42
C TYR A 107 30.87 42.25 1.07
N TYR A 108 31.59 41.24 0.58
CA TYR A 108 33.00 41.40 0.18
C TYR A 108 33.22 42.29 -1.04
N MET A 109 32.24 42.44 -1.92
CA MET A 109 32.33 43.36 -3.07
C MET A 109 32.01 44.82 -2.69
N THR A 110 31.27 45.02 -1.58
CA THR A 110 30.86 46.35 -1.10
C THR A 110 31.74 46.93 0.00
N SER A 111 32.58 46.13 0.64
CA SER A 111 33.61 46.55 1.62
C SER A 111 34.97 46.64 0.96
#